data_AF-A0A9E5QFD1-F1
#
_entry.id   AF-A0A9E5QFD1-F1
#
_cell.length_a   1.000
_cell.length_b   1.000
_cell.length_c   1.000
_cell.angle_alpha   90.00
_cell.angle_beta   90.00
_cell.angle_gamma   90.00
#
_symmetry.space_group_name_H-M   'P 1'
#
loop_
_entity.id
_entity.type
_entity.pdbx_description
1 polymer ?
#
loop_
_entity_poly.entity_id
_entity_poly.type
_entity_poly.pdbx_seq_one_letter_code
_entity_poly.pdbx_strand_id
1 'polypeptide(L)'
;MRNEEMMGFQKSTRTRVMILALMIGGLLMTVKFVAYFLTDSAAILSDALESIINVVASGFALYSIYLSDQPPDRSHPYGHGKIEYFSVGFEGALIILAAVAILYKAIPAFWVAPLLAKLDVGIILILGTSV
;
A
#
# COMPACT_ATOMS: atom_id res chain seq x y z
N MET A 1 20.60 -29.82 4.97
CA MET A 1 21.79 -28.99 4.61
C MET A 1 21.49 -28.03 3.47
N ARG A 2 21.56 -28.38 2.17
CA ARG A 2 21.36 -27.41 1.06
C ARG A 2 19.97 -26.73 1.01
N ASN A 3 18.91 -27.41 1.45
CA ASN A 3 17.55 -26.85 1.42
C ASN A 3 17.26 -25.88 2.60
N GLU A 4 17.99 -26.01 3.71
CA GLU A 4 17.81 -25.16 4.89
C GLU A 4 18.49 -23.79 4.70
N GLU A 5 19.64 -23.78 4.01
CA GLU A 5 20.31 -22.53 3.59
C GLU A 5 19.47 -21.75 2.58
N MET A 6 18.87 -22.44 1.60
CA MET A 6 17.99 -21.83 0.60
C MET A 6 16.73 -21.22 1.23
N MET A 7 16.14 -21.91 2.23
CA MET A 7 14.99 -21.39 2.98
C MET A 7 15.37 -20.18 3.84
N GLY A 8 16.54 -20.19 4.49
CA GLY A 8 17.05 -19.04 5.24
C GLY A 8 17.33 -17.80 4.36
N PHE A 9 17.87 -18.02 3.17
CA PHE A 9 18.19 -16.94 2.22
C PHE A 9 16.93 -16.26 1.66
N GLN A 10 15.90 -17.04 1.30
CA GLN A 10 14.62 -16.48 0.86
C GLN A 10 13.95 -15.66 1.97
N LYS A 11 14.00 -16.11 3.22
CA LYS A 11 13.38 -15.45 4.37
C LYS A 11 13.95 -14.06 4.65
N SER A 12 15.28 -13.98 4.73
CA SER A 12 16.02 -12.73 4.91
C SER A 12 15.71 -11.75 3.76
N THR A 13 15.59 -12.25 2.53
CA THR A 13 15.30 -11.43 1.36
C THR A 13 13.88 -10.88 1.38
N ARG A 14 12.86 -11.71 1.67
CA ARG A 14 11.44 -11.29 1.74
C ARG A 14 11.23 -10.16 2.76
N THR A 15 11.80 -10.31 3.95
CA THR A 15 11.71 -9.30 5.01
C THR A 15 12.36 -7.98 4.59
N ARG A 16 13.56 -8.05 3.98
CA ARG A 16 14.26 -6.84 3.47
C ARG A 16 13.47 -6.13 2.38
N VAL A 17 12.87 -6.87 1.44
CA VAL A 17 12.04 -6.28 0.37
C VAL A 17 10.81 -5.59 0.95
N MET A 18 10.13 -6.19 1.93
CA MET A 18 8.97 -5.57 2.58
C MET A 18 9.33 -4.33 3.40
N ILE A 19 10.48 -4.33 4.08
CA ILE A 19 10.99 -3.13 4.77
C ILE A 19 11.29 -2.02 3.75
N LEU A 20 11.93 -2.35 2.63
CA LEU A 20 12.18 -1.39 1.56
C LEU A 20 10.87 -0.84 0.97
N ALA A 21 9.88 -1.70 0.72
CA ALA A 21 8.57 -1.29 0.24
C ALA A 21 7.89 -0.32 1.21
N LEU A 22 7.93 -0.61 2.52
CA LEU A 22 7.38 0.26 3.55
C LEU A 22 8.08 1.62 3.60
N MET A 23 9.42 1.64 3.52
CA MET A 23 10.21 2.87 3.54
C MET A 23 9.95 3.74 2.30
N ILE A 24 9.97 3.12 1.11
CA ILE A 24 9.70 3.81 -0.15
C ILE A 24 8.25 4.31 -0.19
N GLY A 25 7.29 3.47 0.23
CA GLY A 25 5.88 3.83 0.32
C GLY A 25 5.65 5.01 1.27
N GLY A 26 6.28 5.01 2.44
CA GLY A 26 6.19 6.11 3.40
C GLY A 26 6.80 7.42 2.87
N LEU A 27 7.92 7.32 2.14
CA LEU A 27 8.53 8.47 1.48
C LEU A 27 7.60 9.03 0.39
N LEU A 28 7.07 8.19 -0.49
CA LEU A 28 6.15 8.59 -1.56
C LEU A 28 4.87 9.20 -0.99
N MET A 29 4.29 8.60 0.06
CA MET A 29 3.15 9.15 0.77
C MET A 29 3.44 10.59 1.25
N THR A 30 4.60 10.80 1.88
CA THR A 30 5.01 12.13 2.37
C THR A 30 5.11 13.14 1.21
N VAL A 31 5.75 12.74 0.11
CA VAL A 31 5.87 13.58 -1.09
C VAL A 31 4.50 13.94 -1.67
N LYS A 32 3.58 12.97 -1.78
CA LYS A 32 2.23 13.18 -2.31
C LYS A 32 1.40 14.11 -1.41
N PHE A 33 1.50 13.99 -0.09
CA PHE A 33 0.85 14.92 0.83
C PHE A 33 1.40 16.34 0.71
N VAL A 34 2.72 16.51 0.58
CA VAL A 34 3.32 17.84 0.32
C VAL A 34 2.83 18.40 -1.01
N ALA A 35 2.79 17.58 -2.07
CA ALA A 35 2.25 17.98 -3.37
C ALA A 35 0.77 18.40 -3.29
N TYR A 36 -0.03 17.70 -2.49
CA TYR A 36 -1.42 18.07 -2.23
C TYR A 36 -1.51 19.45 -1.57
N PHE A 37 -0.78 19.70 -0.48
CA PHE A 37 -0.80 21.01 0.20
C PHE A 37 -0.35 22.18 -0.69
N LEU A 38 0.48 21.91 -1.70
CA LEU A 38 0.92 22.92 -2.66
C LEU A 38 -0.06 23.14 -3.82
N THR A 39 -0.89 22.15 -4.15
CA THR A 39 -1.75 22.18 -5.34
C THR A 39 -3.24 22.29 -5.04
N ASP A 40 -3.69 21.98 -3.82
CA ASP A 40 -5.09 21.81 -3.42
C ASP A 40 -5.89 20.91 -4.39
N SER A 41 -5.22 19.97 -5.05
CA SER A 41 -5.82 19.12 -6.08
C SER A 41 -6.51 17.90 -5.48
N ALA A 42 -7.80 17.74 -5.78
CA ALA A 42 -8.56 16.56 -5.38
C ALA A 42 -8.01 15.26 -6.00
N ALA A 43 -7.35 15.32 -7.16
CA ALA A 43 -6.72 14.16 -7.80
C ALA A 43 -5.47 13.73 -7.02
N ILE A 44 -4.63 14.68 -6.61
CA ILE A 44 -3.42 14.40 -5.82
C ILE A 44 -3.81 13.94 -4.41
N LEU A 45 -4.90 14.46 -3.84
CA LEU A 45 -5.44 13.97 -2.58
C LEU A 45 -5.86 12.49 -2.68
N SER A 46 -6.54 12.09 -3.76
CA SER A 46 -6.94 10.69 -3.97
C SER A 46 -5.73 9.76 -4.02
N ASP A 47 -4.69 10.15 -4.76
CA ASP A 47 -3.44 9.39 -4.88
C ASP A 47 -2.62 9.36 -3.56
N ALA A 48 -2.67 10.44 -2.78
CA ALA A 48 -2.10 10.51 -1.42
C ALA A 48 -2.83 9.58 -0.43
N LEU A 49 -4.15 9.45 -0.54
CA LEU A 49 -4.94 8.52 0.26
C LEU A 49 -4.70 7.05 -0.13
N GLU A 50 -4.53 6.76 -1.41
CA GLU A 50 -4.14 5.43 -1.88
C GLU A 50 -2.77 5.00 -1.33
N SER A 51 -1.82 5.93 -1.30
CA SER A 51 -0.49 5.65 -0.75
C SER A 51 -0.49 5.37 0.77
N ILE A 52 -1.46 5.88 1.53
CA ILE A 52 -1.69 5.44 2.93
C ILE A 52 -2.03 3.95 2.98
N ILE A 53 -2.94 3.49 2.10
CA ILE A 53 -3.36 2.09 2.05
C ILE A 53 -2.16 1.20 1.73
N ASN A 54 -1.32 1.59 0.77
CA ASN A 54 -0.13 0.84 0.39
C ASN A 54 0.89 0.73 1.54
N VAL A 55 1.06 1.80 2.34
CA VAL A 55 1.94 1.79 3.53
C VAL A 55 1.36 0.86 4.60
N VAL A 56 0.06 0.96 4.88
CA VAL A 56 -0.62 0.10 5.86
C VAL A 56 -0.56 -1.37 5.44
N ALA A 57 -0.83 -1.66 4.17
CA ALA A 57 -0.74 -3.01 3.61
C ALA A 57 0.67 -3.58 3.70
N SER A 58 1.70 -2.79 3.34
CA SER A 58 3.11 -3.19 3.46
C SER A 58 3.50 -3.49 4.91
N GLY A 59 3.01 -2.68 5.87
CA GLY A 59 3.23 -2.91 7.30
C GLY A 59 2.55 -4.18 7.80
N PHE A 60 1.31 -4.42 7.36
CA PHE A 60 0.57 -5.64 7.70
C PHE A 60 1.18 -6.89 7.07
N ALA A 61 1.68 -6.80 5.84
CA ALA A 61 2.43 -7.86 5.17
C ALA A 61 3.74 -8.18 5.92
N LEU A 62 4.48 -7.16 6.36
CA LEU A 62 5.69 -7.36 7.18
C LEU A 62 5.36 -8.03 8.52
N TYR A 63 4.27 -7.61 9.18
CA TYR A 63 3.79 -8.22 10.41
C TYR A 63 3.34 -9.68 10.19
N SER A 64 2.69 -9.96 9.08
CA SER A 64 2.28 -11.30 8.69
C SER A 64 3.46 -12.24 8.46
N ILE A 65 4.53 -11.76 7.80
CA ILE A 65 5.80 -12.50 7.66
C ILE A 65 6.41 -12.77 9.04
N TYR A 66 6.43 -11.79 9.94
CA TYR A 66 6.94 -11.97 11.30
C TYR A 66 6.13 -13.02 12.09
N LEU A 67 4.80 -12.98 12.00
CA LEU A 67 3.92 -13.87 12.75
C LEU A 67 3.94 -15.30 12.18
N SER A 68 4.04 -15.44 10.86
CA SER A 68 4.22 -16.75 10.20
C SER A 68 5.57 -17.41 10.50
N ASP A 69 6.55 -16.64 10.98
CA ASP A 69 7.86 -17.13 11.43
C ASP A 69 7.82 -17.70 12.87
N GLN A 70 6.75 -17.47 13.63
CA GLN A 70 6.68 -18.01 14.99
C GLN A 70 6.61 -19.54 14.99
N PRO A 71 7.37 -20.20 15.88
CA PRO A 71 7.38 -21.66 15.96
C PRO A 71 5.99 -22.20 16.31
N PRO A 72 5.66 -23.44 15.91
CA PRO A 72 4.36 -24.04 16.22
C PRO A 72 4.10 -24.04 17.72
N ASP A 73 2.95 -23.51 18.13
CA ASP A 73 2.51 -23.49 19.52
C ASP A 73 1.40 -24.53 19.75
N ARG A 74 0.92 -24.63 21.00
CA ARG A 74 -0.16 -25.58 21.36
C ARG A 74 -1.50 -25.24 20.70
N SER A 75 -1.72 -23.98 20.30
CA SER A 75 -2.93 -23.52 19.59
C SER A 75 -2.85 -23.76 18.07
N HIS A 76 -1.65 -23.81 17.50
CA HIS A 76 -1.39 -24.00 16.07
C HIS A 76 -0.31 -25.06 15.85
N PRO A 77 -0.66 -26.37 15.94
CA PRO A 77 0.27 -27.49 15.80
C PRO A 77 0.97 -27.55 14.43
N TYR A 78 0.37 -26.93 13.41
CA TYR A 78 0.87 -26.89 12.03
C TYR A 78 1.55 -25.55 11.66
N GLY A 79 1.73 -24.64 12.62
CA GLY A 79 2.36 -23.33 12.42
C GLY A 79 1.42 -22.24 11.90
N HIS A 80 1.95 -21.02 11.81
CA HIS A 80 1.20 -19.78 11.54
C HIS A 80 1.19 -19.36 10.06
N GLY A 81 1.62 -20.23 9.14
CA GLY A 81 1.76 -19.89 7.72
C GLY A 81 0.50 -19.41 6.99
N LYS A 82 -0.71 -19.70 7.53
CA LYS A 82 -1.98 -19.25 6.93
C LYS A 82 -2.23 -17.73 7.07
N ILE A 83 -1.49 -17.06 7.95
CA ILE A 83 -1.65 -15.62 8.20
C ILE A 83 -1.16 -14.76 7.02
N GLU A 84 -0.30 -15.30 6.15
CA GLU A 84 0.12 -14.63 4.91
C GLU A 84 -1.08 -14.40 3.98
N TYR A 85 -1.94 -15.41 3.80
CA TYR A 85 -3.16 -15.29 3.00
C TYR A 85 -4.18 -14.32 3.59
N PHE A 86 -4.23 -14.23 4.92
CA PHE A 86 -5.09 -13.26 5.60
C PHE A 86 -4.64 -11.82 5.32
N SER A 87 -3.32 -11.58 5.26
CA SER A 87 -2.76 -10.27 4.89
C SER A 87 -3.17 -9.84 3.49
N VAL A 88 -3.08 -10.74 2.50
CA VAL A 88 -3.48 -10.44 1.13
C VAL A 88 -4.98 -10.16 1.03
N GLY A 89 -5.81 -10.91 1.75
CA GLY A 89 -7.25 -10.66 1.81
C GLY A 89 -7.61 -9.31 2.43
N PHE A 90 -6.89 -8.93 3.50
CA PHE A 90 -7.08 -7.64 4.16
C PHE A 90 -6.71 -6.46 3.24
N GLU A 91 -5.55 -6.53 2.57
CA GLU A 91 -5.12 -5.54 1.59
C GLU A 91 -6.13 -5.41 0.44
N GLY A 92 -6.58 -6.54 -0.12
CA GLY A 92 -7.59 -6.55 -1.18
C GLY A 92 -8.90 -5.87 -0.76
N ALA A 93 -9.33 -6.04 0.50
CA ALA A 93 -10.51 -5.37 1.03
C ALA A 93 -10.33 -3.84 1.12
N LEU A 94 -9.15 -3.36 1.52
CA LEU A 94 -8.83 -1.93 1.57
C LEU A 94 -8.85 -1.30 0.16
N ILE A 95 -8.32 -2.01 -0.84
CA ILE A 95 -8.34 -1.55 -2.24
C ILE A 95 -9.77 -1.42 -2.76
N ILE A 96 -10.63 -2.42 -2.50
CA ILE A 96 -12.05 -2.37 -2.90
C ILE A 96 -12.74 -1.18 -2.23
N LEU A 97 -12.49 -0.95 -0.94
CA LEU A 97 -13.07 0.16 -0.20
C LEU A 97 -12.64 1.51 -0.79
N ALA A 98 -11.35 1.67 -1.12
CA ALA A 98 -10.83 2.86 -1.79
C ALA A 98 -11.48 3.08 -3.16
N ALA A 99 -11.60 2.03 -3.97
CA ALA A 99 -12.24 2.09 -5.27
C ALA A 99 -13.70 2.57 -5.15
N VAL A 100 -14.47 2.04 -4.18
CA VAL A 100 -15.85 2.49 -3.92
C VAL A 100 -15.89 3.95 -3.48
N ALA A 101 -14.98 4.39 -2.61
CA ALA A 101 -14.91 5.78 -2.16
C ALA A 101 -14.60 6.74 -3.31
N ILE A 102 -13.68 6.37 -4.21
CA ILE A 102 -13.35 7.13 -5.42
C ILE A 102 -14.57 7.20 -6.34
N LEU A 103 -15.25 6.09 -6.60
CA LEU A 103 -16.46 6.06 -7.43
C LEU A 103 -17.56 6.98 -6.87
N TYR A 104 -17.78 6.95 -5.56
CA TYR A 104 -18.76 7.81 -4.90
C TYR A 104 -18.45 9.31 -5.09
N LYS A 105 -17.16 9.69 -5.10
CA LYS A 105 -16.73 11.07 -5.36
C LYS A 105 -16.73 11.43 -6.85
N ALA A 106 -16.45 10.47 -7.73
CA ALA A 106 -16.35 10.68 -9.16
C ALA A 106 -17.72 10.80 -9.85
N ILE A 107 -18.74 10.04 -9.41
CA ILE A 107 -20.08 10.05 -10.02
C ILE A 107 -20.72 11.46 -10.02
N PRO A 108 -20.73 12.22 -8.91
CA PRO A 108 -21.26 13.58 -8.91
C PRO A 108 -20.40 14.57 -9.71
N ALA A 109 -19.08 14.40 -9.68
CA ALA A 109 -18.13 15.25 -10.41
C ALA A 109 -18.25 15.09 -11.94
N PHE A 110 -18.72 13.93 -12.42
CA PHE A 110 -19.00 13.71 -13.84
C PHE A 110 -20.17 14.56 -14.34
N TRP A 111 -21.17 14.82 -13.49
CA TRP A 111 -22.37 15.58 -13.86
C TRP A 111 -22.22 17.10 -13.66
N VAL A 112 -21.39 17.51 -12.70
CA VAL A 112 -21.10 18.92 -12.41
C VAL A 112 -19.65 19.18 -12.79
N ALA A 113 -19.40 19.61 -14.04
CA ALA A 113 -18.06 19.93 -14.52
C ALA A 113 -17.44 21.01 -13.62
N PRO A 114 -16.48 20.69 -12.73
CA PRO A 114 -15.79 21.70 -11.95
C PRO A 114 -14.85 22.42 -12.90
N LEU A 115 -14.77 23.75 -12.84
CA LEU A 115 -13.68 24.49 -13.50
C LEU A 115 -12.35 23.96 -12.92
N LEU A 116 -11.64 23.13 -13.69
CA LEU A 116 -10.33 22.58 -13.32
C LEU A 116 -9.32 23.72 -13.35
N ALA A 117 -9.18 24.44 -12.23
CA ALA A 117 -8.44 25.69 -12.18
C ALA A 117 -6.93 25.56 -12.47
N LYS A 118 -6.34 24.34 -12.42
CA LYS A 118 -4.89 24.10 -12.66
C LYS A 118 -4.61 22.66 -13.13
N LEU A 119 -5.05 22.30 -14.33
CA LEU A 119 -4.81 20.96 -14.91
C LEU A 119 -3.31 20.71 -15.17
N ASP A 120 -2.58 21.75 -15.56
CA ASP A 120 -1.19 21.71 -16.03
C ASP A 120 -0.24 21.23 -14.93
N VAL A 121 -0.43 21.72 -13.71
CA VAL A 121 0.41 21.37 -12.55
C VAL A 121 0.08 19.97 -12.04
N GLY A 122 -1.20 19.58 -12.09
CA GLY A 122 -1.65 18.24 -11.69
C GLY A 122 -1.07 17.14 -12.59
N ILE A 123 -1.01 17.37 -13.90
CA ILE A 123 -0.46 16.42 -14.88
C ILE A 123 1.04 16.22 -14.67
N ILE A 124 1.81 17.31 -14.48
CA ILE A 124 3.27 17.24 -14.30
C ILE A 124 3.64 16.48 -13.02
N LEU A 125 2.89 16.68 -11.94
CA LEU A 125 3.14 15.98 -10.67
C LEU A 125 2.78 14.50 -10.75
N ILE A 126 1.63 14.13 -11.32
CA ILE A 126 1.25 12.72 -11.50
C ILE A 126 2.32 12.00 -12.34
N LEU A 127 2.79 12.60 -13.42
CA LEU A 127 3.86 12.00 -14.25
C LEU A 127 5.19 11.86 -13.50
N GLY A 128 5.51 12.79 -12.59
CA GLY A 128 6.72 12.74 -11.78
C GLY A 128 6.66 11.76 -10.60
N THR A 129 5.46 11.46 -10.09
CA THR A 129 5.24 10.53 -8.96
C THR A 129 4.70 9.17 -9.38
N SER A 130 4.48 8.92 -10.68
CA SER A 130 3.99 7.63 -11.18
C SER A 130 5.05 6.55 -10.96
N VAL A 131 4.83 5.73 -9.92
CA VAL A 131 5.43 4.43 -9.65
C VAL A 131 4.29 3.45 -9.43
#